data_AF-A0A7Y5WSZ7-F1
#
_entry.id   AF-A0A7Y5WSZ7-F1
#
_cell.length_a   1.000
_cell.length_b   1.000
_cell.length_c   1.000
_cell.angle_alpha   90.00
_cell.angle_beta   90.00
_cell.angle_gamma   90.00
#
_symmetry.space_group_name_H-M   'P 1'
#
loop_
_entity.id
_entity.type
_entity.pdbx_description
1 polymer ?
#
loop_
_entity_poly.entity_id
_entity_poly.type
_entity_poly.pdbx_seq_one_letter_code
_entity_poly.pdbx_strand_id
1 'polypeptide(L)'
;GTGSVAFGRGPSGTIARCGGWGAAIGDEGSGAWVGRRALSVVTAAADGREPETALMGAVLTAAQVNEPLELIAWAAQATPAQLATLAPVVSSVADAGDLRANALISLAVEELVLHVRSLARQLFGDERAAIPVAFSGGMLTRGTTLRKRLEQRLRSAVPGAQVQAAEVDAARGAVRGALRFLGETAA
;
A
#
# COMPACT_ATOMS: atom_id res chain seq x y z
N GLY A 1 -4.20 2.62 -0.55
CA GLY A 1 -5.24 3.24 0.29
C GLY A 1 -5.65 2.24 1.35
N THR A 2 -6.95 2.13 1.65
CA THR A 2 -7.50 1.02 2.46
C THR A 2 -7.18 -0.33 1.81
N GLY A 3 -7.45 -0.46 0.51
CA GLY A 3 -6.95 -1.55 -0.35
C GLY A 3 -5.79 -1.10 -1.25
N SER A 4 -5.32 -2.01 -2.11
CA SER A 4 -4.25 -1.74 -3.08
C SER A 4 -4.58 -2.35 -4.44
N VAL A 5 -4.25 -1.62 -5.50
CA VAL A 5 -4.38 -2.06 -6.88
C VAL A 5 -3.41 -1.23 -7.72
N ALA A 6 -2.84 -1.86 -8.75
CA ALA A 6 -2.13 -1.16 -9.81
C ALA A 6 -2.85 -1.39 -11.14
N PHE A 7 -2.98 -0.31 -11.91
CA PHE A 7 -3.48 -0.34 -13.28
C PHE A 7 -2.42 0.25 -14.20
N GLY A 8 -2.28 -0.32 -15.39
CA GLY A 8 -1.34 0.15 -16.38
C GLY A 8 -1.95 0.13 -17.77
N ARG A 9 -1.45 1.02 -18.63
CA ARG A 9 -1.72 1.04 -20.06
C ARG A 9 -0.39 1.05 -20.81
N GLY A 10 -0.16 0.05 -21.64
CA GLY A 10 1.06 -0.06 -22.45
C GLY A 10 1.03 0.84 -23.69
N PRO A 11 2.16 0.95 -24.41
CA PRO A 11 2.28 1.79 -25.62
C PRO A 11 1.30 1.41 -26.74
N SER A 12 0.96 0.11 -26.86
CA SER A 12 -0.05 -0.39 -27.80
C SER A 12 -1.50 -0.03 -27.42
N GLY A 13 -1.69 0.61 -26.27
CA GLY A 13 -3.00 0.87 -25.69
C GLY A 13 -3.57 -0.28 -24.86
N THR A 14 -2.91 -1.44 -24.80
CA THR A 14 -3.31 -2.58 -23.96
C THR A 14 -3.38 -2.17 -22.49
N ILE A 15 -4.45 -2.58 -21.80
CA ILE A 15 -4.65 -2.31 -20.38
C ILE A 15 -4.44 -3.59 -19.59
N ALA A 16 -3.78 -3.48 -18.45
CA ALA A 16 -3.67 -4.56 -17.48
C ALA A 16 -3.82 -4.05 -16.05
N ARG A 17 -4.11 -4.97 -15.14
CA ARG A 17 -4.30 -4.73 -13.71
C ARG A 17 -3.53 -5.77 -12.91
N CYS A 18 -2.94 -5.34 -11.80
CA CYS A 18 -2.34 -6.21 -10.81
C CYS A 18 -2.92 -5.88 -9.43
N GLY A 19 -3.19 -6.89 -8.61
CA GLY A 19 -3.83 -6.72 -7.30
C GLY A 19 -5.30 -6.32 -7.39
N GLY A 20 -5.82 -5.70 -6.32
CA GLY A 20 -7.22 -5.29 -6.22
C GLY A 20 -8.20 -6.45 -6.09
N TRP A 21 -7.79 -7.54 -5.44
CA TRP A 21 -8.64 -8.71 -5.16
C TRP A 21 -9.44 -8.57 -3.86
N GLY A 22 -9.30 -7.42 -3.19
CA GLY A 22 -10.01 -7.09 -1.96
C GLY A 22 -9.36 -7.67 -0.71
N ALA A 23 -9.82 -7.19 0.44
CA ALA A 23 -9.15 -7.40 1.72
C ALA A 23 -9.07 -8.86 2.18
N ALA A 24 -9.95 -9.74 1.69
CA ALA A 24 -10.01 -11.14 2.09
C ALA A 24 -8.88 -11.98 1.47
N ILE A 25 -8.54 -11.74 0.21
CA ILE A 25 -7.64 -12.58 -0.59
C ILE A 25 -6.55 -11.80 -1.32
N GLY A 26 -6.34 -10.54 -0.94
CA GLY A 26 -5.28 -9.70 -1.49
C GLY A 26 -5.14 -8.39 -0.76
N ASP A 27 -5.07 -7.30 -1.53
CA ASP A 27 -4.77 -5.94 -1.07
C ASP A 27 -3.37 -5.84 -0.43
N GLU A 28 -2.40 -6.60 -0.93
CA GLU A 28 -1.02 -6.60 -0.45
C GLU A 28 -0.40 -5.19 -0.51
N GLY A 29 0.28 -4.81 0.57
CA GLY A 29 0.86 -3.47 0.73
C GLY A 29 -0.14 -2.33 0.98
N SER A 30 -1.44 -2.64 1.10
CA SER A 30 -2.46 -1.66 1.49
C SER A 30 -2.46 -1.36 2.99
N GLY A 31 -3.21 -0.32 3.40
CA GLY A 31 -3.42 -0.02 4.81
C GLY A 31 -4.12 -1.15 5.57
N ALA A 32 -5.17 -1.75 5.01
CA ALA A 32 -5.87 -2.87 5.67
C ALA A 32 -4.96 -4.09 5.81
N TRP A 33 -4.14 -4.37 4.80
CA TRP A 33 -3.16 -5.45 4.86
C TRP A 33 -2.08 -5.19 5.92
N VAL A 34 -1.55 -3.97 5.99
CA VAL A 34 -0.62 -3.54 7.02
C VAL A 34 -1.22 -3.72 8.42
N GLY A 35 -2.47 -3.32 8.61
CA GLY A 35 -3.18 -3.50 9.88
C GLY A 35 -3.34 -4.97 10.28
N ARG A 36 -3.78 -5.84 9.35
CA ARG A 36 -3.88 -7.29 9.62
C ARG A 36 -2.54 -7.90 10.01
N ARG A 37 -1.47 -7.51 9.31
CA ARG A 37 -0.11 -7.98 9.62
C ARG A 37 0.36 -7.46 10.98
N ALA A 38 0.02 -6.24 11.36
CA ALA A 38 0.36 -5.69 12.67
C ALA A 38 -0.32 -6.49 13.80
N LEU A 39 -1.60 -6.84 13.64
CA LEU A 39 -2.27 -7.74 14.58
C LEU A 39 -1.56 -9.09 14.71
N SER A 40 -1.11 -9.68 13.59
CA SER A 40 -0.37 -10.95 13.61
C SER A 40 0.97 -10.86 14.35
N VAL A 41 1.67 -9.72 14.23
CA VAL A 41 2.91 -9.47 14.97
C VAL A 41 2.62 -9.32 16.47
N VAL A 42 1.58 -8.57 16.82
CA VAL A 42 1.18 -8.32 18.21
C VAL A 42 0.75 -9.62 18.89
N THR A 43 -0.07 -10.45 18.25
CA THR A 43 -0.47 -11.74 18.84
C THR A 43 0.69 -12.72 18.91
N ALA A 44 1.61 -12.70 17.94
CA ALA A 44 2.84 -13.50 18.03
C ALA A 44 3.76 -13.07 19.18
N ALA A 45 3.86 -11.77 19.46
CA ALA A 45 4.61 -11.28 20.62
C ALA A 45 3.92 -11.68 21.94
N ALA A 46 2.58 -11.63 22.00
CA ALA A 46 1.81 -12.11 23.16
C ALA A 46 2.03 -13.61 23.44
N ASP A 47 2.16 -14.43 22.39
CA ASP A 47 2.46 -15.86 22.49
C ASP A 47 3.94 -16.16 22.82
N GLY A 48 4.81 -15.14 22.84
CA GLY A 48 6.27 -15.31 22.97
C GLY A 48 6.95 -15.87 21.73
N ARG A 49 6.27 -15.90 20.57
CA ARG A 49 6.82 -16.32 19.27
C ARG A 49 7.62 -15.23 18.57
N GLU A 50 7.46 -13.99 19.01
CA GLU A 50 8.19 -12.82 18.54
C GLU A 50 8.77 -12.07 19.76
N PRO A 51 9.92 -11.37 19.60
CA PRO A 51 10.41 -10.45 20.62
C PRO A 51 9.41 -9.35 20.92
N GLU A 52 9.58 -8.71 22.08
CA GLU A 52 8.82 -7.54 22.46
C GLU A 52 8.94 -6.42 21.39
N THR A 53 7.83 -5.74 21.13
CA THR A 53 7.74 -4.69 20.12
C THR A 53 6.83 -3.57 20.62
N ALA A 54 7.17 -2.33 20.27
CA ALA A 54 6.34 -1.17 20.56
C ALA A 54 4.97 -1.22 19.84
N LEU A 55 4.82 -2.10 18.84
CA LEU A 55 3.53 -2.36 18.20
C LEU A 55 2.47 -2.87 19.18
N MET A 56 2.86 -3.60 20.24
CA MET A 56 1.93 -4.13 21.24
C MET A 56 1.07 -3.00 21.83
N GLY A 57 1.69 -2.06 22.54
CA GLY A 57 0.96 -0.95 23.17
C GLY A 57 0.28 -0.03 22.16
N ALA A 58 0.94 0.23 21.02
CA ALA A 58 0.42 1.14 20.00
C ALA A 58 -0.86 0.59 19.34
N VAL A 59 -0.90 -0.70 19.03
CA VAL A 59 -2.07 -1.35 18.42
C VAL A 59 -3.21 -1.49 19.43
N LEU A 60 -2.93 -1.89 20.67
CA LEU A 60 -3.96 -1.97 21.72
C LEU A 60 -4.63 -0.60 21.94
N THR A 61 -3.82 0.46 22.02
CA THR A 61 -4.31 1.84 22.14
C THR A 61 -5.19 2.23 20.95
N ALA A 62 -4.75 1.95 19.72
CA ALA A 62 -5.49 2.30 18.52
C ALA A 62 -6.79 1.48 18.34
N ALA A 63 -6.79 0.23 18.81
CA ALA A 63 -7.96 -0.64 18.83
C ALA A 63 -8.88 -0.37 20.03
N GLN A 64 -8.47 0.49 20.97
CA GLN A 64 -9.18 0.82 22.21
C GLN A 64 -9.48 -0.41 23.08
N VAL A 65 -8.48 -1.27 23.22
CA VAL A 65 -8.53 -2.49 24.04
C VAL A 65 -7.38 -2.48 25.06
N ASN A 66 -7.56 -3.19 26.17
CA ASN A 66 -6.60 -3.17 27.28
C ASN A 66 -5.59 -4.31 27.23
N GLU A 67 -5.95 -5.45 26.65
CA GLU A 67 -5.13 -6.65 26.62
C GLU A 67 -5.17 -7.37 25.26
N PRO A 68 -4.13 -8.16 24.91
CA PRO A 68 -4.04 -8.83 23.62
C PRO A 68 -5.23 -9.76 23.30
N LEU A 69 -5.85 -10.39 24.30
CA LEU A 69 -6.98 -11.30 24.08
C LEU A 69 -8.24 -10.57 23.58
N GLU A 70 -8.43 -9.31 23.95
CA GLU A 70 -9.55 -8.48 23.47
C GLU A 70 -9.46 -8.21 21.94
N LEU A 71 -8.26 -8.34 21.34
CA LEU A 71 -8.07 -8.21 19.89
C LEU A 71 -8.80 -9.30 19.10
N ILE A 72 -9.14 -10.44 19.71
CA ILE A 72 -9.90 -11.51 19.04
C ILE A 72 -11.28 -11.00 18.63
N ALA A 73 -12.02 -10.42 19.59
CA ALA A 73 -13.36 -9.89 19.35
C ALA A 73 -13.31 -8.65 18.44
N TRP A 74 -12.32 -7.79 18.64
CA TRP A 74 -12.09 -6.62 17.78
C TRP A 74 -11.85 -7.04 16.32
N ALA A 75 -10.91 -7.96 16.09
CA ALA A 75 -10.52 -8.38 14.75
C ALA A 75 -11.65 -9.13 14.02
N ALA A 76 -12.47 -9.90 14.74
CA ALA A 76 -13.62 -10.59 14.17
C ALA A 76 -14.67 -9.63 13.59
N GLN A 77 -14.76 -8.40 14.10
CA GLN A 77 -15.70 -7.38 13.65
C GLN A 77 -15.05 -6.29 12.79
N ALA A 78 -13.72 -6.26 12.71
CA ALA A 78 -12.99 -5.18 12.07
C ALA A 78 -13.24 -5.14 10.55
N THR A 79 -13.79 -4.03 10.08
CA THR A 79 -13.87 -3.71 8.66
C THR A 79 -12.48 -3.44 8.07
N PRO A 80 -12.29 -3.55 6.74
CA PRO A 80 -11.04 -3.15 6.10
C PRO A 80 -10.63 -1.69 6.41
N ALA A 81 -11.61 -0.79 6.55
CA ALA A 81 -11.36 0.59 6.93
C ALA A 81 -10.79 0.71 8.36
N GLN A 82 -11.37 -0.02 9.32
CA GLN A 82 -10.85 -0.09 10.69
C GLN A 82 -9.46 -0.73 10.75
N LEU A 83 -9.21 -1.80 9.99
CA LEU A 83 -7.86 -2.36 9.87
C LEU A 83 -6.86 -1.34 9.30
N ALA A 84 -7.29 -0.56 8.31
CA ALA A 84 -6.43 0.45 7.70
C ALA A 84 -6.07 1.61 8.63
N THR A 85 -6.83 1.86 9.71
CA THR A 85 -6.47 2.88 10.71
C THR A 85 -5.22 2.50 11.52
N LEU A 86 -4.86 1.21 11.54
CA LEU A 86 -3.63 0.74 12.18
C LEU A 86 -2.38 1.06 11.34
N ALA A 87 -2.50 1.33 10.04
CA ALA A 87 -1.32 1.57 9.19
C ALA A 87 -0.54 2.86 9.52
N PRO A 88 -1.18 4.00 9.81
CA PRO A 88 -0.50 5.17 10.37
C PRO A 88 0.20 4.88 11.71
N VAL A 89 -0.40 4.04 12.56
CA VAL A 89 0.19 3.62 13.85
C VAL A 89 1.47 2.84 13.63
N VAL A 90 1.43 1.83 12.76
CA VAL A 90 2.64 1.07 12.35
C VAL A 90 3.70 2.02 11.79
N SER A 91 3.32 2.98 10.96
CA SER A 91 4.28 3.94 10.36
C SER A 91 4.95 4.78 11.44
N SER A 92 4.19 5.29 12.40
CA SER A 92 4.71 6.05 13.55
C SER A 92 5.70 5.23 14.38
N VAL A 93 5.34 3.97 14.69
CA VAL A 93 6.21 3.05 15.45
C VAL A 93 7.49 2.70 14.66
N ALA A 94 7.38 2.54 13.33
CA ALA A 94 8.54 2.34 12.47
C ALA A 94 9.46 3.58 12.43
N ASP A 95 8.89 4.79 12.36
CA ASP A 95 9.64 6.05 12.39
C ASP A 95 10.35 6.26 13.73
N ALA A 96 9.81 5.72 14.83
CA ALA A 96 10.44 5.68 16.15
C ALA A 96 11.56 4.62 16.28
N GLY A 97 11.81 3.82 15.24
CA GLY A 97 12.94 2.89 15.18
C GLY A 97 12.61 1.43 15.55
N ASP A 98 11.35 1.08 15.79
CA ASP A 98 10.98 -0.32 16.07
C ASP A 98 11.26 -1.22 14.86
N LEU A 99 12.01 -2.31 15.08
CA LEU A 99 12.47 -3.18 14.00
C LEU A 99 11.33 -3.96 13.33
N ARG A 100 10.30 -4.37 14.09
CA ARG A 100 9.18 -5.16 13.56
C ARG A 100 8.25 -4.30 12.72
N ALA A 101 7.94 -3.09 13.19
CA ALA A 101 7.21 -2.11 12.40
C ALA A 101 7.97 -1.73 11.12
N ASN A 102 9.29 -1.52 11.21
CA ASN A 102 10.13 -1.27 10.05
C ASN A 102 10.11 -2.42 9.04
N ALA A 103 10.23 -3.66 9.50
CA ALA A 103 10.14 -4.85 8.65
C ALA A 103 8.77 -4.94 7.95
N LEU A 104 7.69 -4.64 8.67
CA LEU A 104 6.33 -4.68 8.12
C LEU A 104 6.09 -3.60 7.05
N ILE A 105 6.60 -2.38 7.24
CA ILE A 105 6.57 -1.33 6.21
C ILE A 105 7.40 -1.75 5.00
N SER A 106 8.58 -2.37 5.20
CA SER A 106 9.40 -2.87 4.09
C SER A 106 8.69 -3.96 3.30
N LEU A 107 8.01 -4.90 3.97
CA LEU A 107 7.19 -5.91 3.30
C LEU A 107 6.07 -5.27 2.47
N ALA A 108 5.35 -4.29 3.03
CA ALA A 108 4.33 -3.56 2.29
C ALA A 108 4.89 -2.87 1.03
N VAL A 109 6.10 -2.31 1.12
CA VAL A 109 6.80 -1.72 -0.03
C VAL A 109 7.11 -2.77 -1.10
N GLU A 110 7.65 -3.93 -0.72
CA GLU A 110 7.95 -5.00 -1.69
C GLU A 110 6.69 -5.46 -2.43
N GLU A 111 5.56 -5.62 -1.74
CA GLU A 111 4.29 -5.98 -2.36
C GLU A 111 3.84 -4.95 -3.40
N LEU A 112 3.95 -3.65 -3.08
CA LEU A 112 3.62 -2.57 -4.03
C LEU A 112 4.60 -2.53 -5.21
N VAL A 113 5.87 -2.84 -4.99
CA VAL A 113 6.88 -2.95 -6.05
C VAL A 113 6.57 -4.11 -6.99
N LEU A 114 6.14 -5.26 -6.47
CA LEU A 114 5.73 -6.42 -7.27
C LEU A 114 4.57 -6.07 -8.21
N HIS A 115 3.60 -5.27 -7.75
CA HIS A 115 2.53 -4.76 -8.60
C HIS A 115 3.07 -3.97 -9.80
N VAL A 116 3.95 -3.00 -9.55
CA VAL A 116 4.55 -2.16 -10.61
C VAL A 116 5.39 -3.01 -11.57
N ARG A 117 6.22 -3.89 -11.02
CA ARG A 117 7.09 -4.77 -11.81
C ARG A 117 6.30 -5.73 -12.70
N SER A 118 5.21 -6.31 -12.17
CA SER A 118 4.33 -7.20 -12.93
C SER A 118 3.76 -6.48 -14.16
N LEU A 119 3.27 -5.24 -13.98
CA LEU A 119 2.72 -4.45 -15.07
C LEU A 119 3.80 -3.98 -16.05
N ALA A 120 5.00 -3.62 -15.56
CA ALA A 120 6.14 -3.29 -16.41
C ALA A 120 6.46 -4.42 -17.39
N ARG A 121 6.60 -5.66 -16.89
CA ARG A 121 6.85 -6.85 -17.71
C ARG A 121 5.72 -7.11 -18.70
N GLN A 122 4.47 -7.05 -18.25
CA GLN A 122 3.31 -7.41 -19.08
C GLN A 122 3.02 -6.38 -20.18
N LEU A 123 3.22 -5.09 -19.91
CA LEU A 123 2.80 -4.01 -20.80
C LEU A 123 3.93 -3.36 -21.61
N PHE A 124 5.17 -3.44 -21.12
CA PHE A 124 6.33 -2.81 -21.75
C PHE A 124 7.40 -3.83 -22.19
N GLY A 125 7.30 -5.09 -21.75
CA GLY A 125 8.24 -6.17 -22.09
C GLY A 125 9.62 -6.06 -21.42
N ASP A 126 10.00 -4.88 -20.96
CA ASP A 126 11.27 -4.59 -20.29
C ASP A 126 11.04 -3.65 -19.09
N GLU A 127 11.60 -4.01 -17.93
CA GLU A 127 11.56 -3.19 -16.71
C GLU A 127 12.43 -1.92 -16.81
N ARG A 128 13.28 -1.81 -17.83
CA ARG A 128 14.12 -0.63 -18.12
C ARG A 128 13.45 0.35 -19.09
N ALA A 129 12.35 -0.02 -19.72
CA ALA A 129 11.58 0.89 -20.56
C ALA A 129 11.12 2.11 -19.72
N ALA A 130 11.02 3.29 -20.33
CA ALA A 130 10.49 4.46 -19.64
C ALA A 130 9.01 4.22 -19.28
N ILE A 131 8.74 3.96 -18.00
CA ILE A 131 7.42 3.61 -17.47
C ILE A 131 6.97 4.73 -16.52
N PRO A 132 6.07 5.62 -16.96
CA PRO A 132 5.50 6.62 -16.06
C PRO A 132 4.68 5.93 -14.96
N VAL A 133 5.01 6.21 -13.70
CA VAL A 133 4.31 5.66 -12.53
C VAL A 133 3.74 6.80 -11.71
N ALA A 134 2.45 6.75 -11.39
CA ALA A 134 1.82 7.70 -10.48
C ALA A 134 1.20 6.97 -9.30
N PHE A 135 1.15 7.62 -8.14
CA PHE A 135 0.60 7.06 -6.92
C PHE A 135 -0.69 7.74 -6.52
N SER A 136 -1.59 6.97 -5.90
CA SER A 136 -2.83 7.47 -5.32
C SER A 136 -3.17 6.75 -4.01
N GLY A 137 -3.88 7.45 -3.13
CA GLY A 137 -4.33 6.98 -1.82
C GLY A 137 -3.46 7.49 -0.65
N GLY A 138 -4.09 7.67 0.51
CA GLY A 138 -3.49 8.38 1.66
C GLY A 138 -2.18 7.81 2.22
N MET A 139 -1.94 6.50 2.07
CA MET A 139 -0.68 5.87 2.45
C MET A 139 0.50 6.30 1.56
N LEU A 140 0.22 6.75 0.34
CA LEU A 140 1.19 7.16 -0.68
C LEU A 140 1.15 8.67 -0.96
N THR A 141 0.60 9.46 -0.03
CA THR A 141 0.70 10.92 -0.06
C THR A 141 2.17 11.34 0.07
N ARG A 142 2.53 12.50 -0.49
CA ARG A 142 3.88 13.05 -0.37
C ARG A 142 4.30 13.17 1.10
N GLY A 143 5.56 12.82 1.38
CA GLY A 143 6.15 12.92 2.71
C GLY A 143 6.03 11.68 3.58
N THR A 144 5.10 10.75 3.30
CA THR A 144 4.94 9.53 4.09
C THR A 144 6.15 8.60 3.97
N THR A 145 6.48 7.90 5.06
CA THR A 145 7.59 6.94 5.09
C THR A 145 7.40 5.83 4.06
N LEU A 146 6.17 5.31 3.91
CA LEU A 146 5.85 4.29 2.91
C LEU A 146 6.16 4.79 1.48
N ARG A 147 5.73 6.00 1.12
CA ARG A 147 6.00 6.56 -0.21
C ARG A 147 7.50 6.73 -0.46
N LYS A 148 8.23 7.32 0.48
CA LYS A 148 9.68 7.54 0.35
C LYS A 148 10.42 6.22 0.11
N ARG A 149 10.10 5.19 0.89
CA ARG A 149 10.68 3.85 0.74
C ARG A 149 10.28 3.19 -0.58
N LEU A 150 9.03 3.33 -1.00
CA LEU A 150 8.55 2.83 -2.29
C LEU A 150 9.30 3.49 -3.47
N GLU A 151 9.43 4.81 -3.47
CA GLU A 151 10.18 5.55 -4.49
C GLU A 151 11.66 5.10 -4.55
N GLN A 152 12.32 4.98 -3.40
CA GLN A 152 13.69 4.49 -3.33
C GLN A 152 13.79 3.06 -3.86
N ARG A 153 12.88 2.18 -3.44
CA ARG A 153 12.92 0.78 -3.82
C ARG A 153 12.66 0.60 -5.31
N LEU A 154 11.72 1.32 -5.89
CA LEU A 154 11.41 1.28 -7.33
C LEU A 154 12.63 1.63 -8.20
N ARG A 155 13.46 2.60 -7.81
CA ARG A 155 14.70 2.95 -8.56
C ARG A 155 15.63 1.76 -8.76
N SER A 156 15.72 0.88 -7.75
CA SER A 156 16.53 -0.35 -7.82
C SER A 156 15.77 -1.52 -8.45
N ALA A 157 14.46 -1.58 -8.21
CA ALA A 157 13.64 -2.74 -8.49
C ALA A 157 13.09 -2.77 -9.92
N VAL A 158 12.77 -1.60 -10.47
CA VAL A 158 12.19 -1.39 -11.79
C VAL A 158 12.87 -0.14 -12.37
N PRO A 159 14.08 -0.27 -12.94
CA PRO A 159 14.94 0.87 -13.26
C PRO A 159 14.31 1.90 -14.23
N GLY A 160 13.38 1.45 -15.07
CA GLY A 160 12.62 2.29 -16.00
C GLY A 160 11.44 3.05 -15.37
N ALA A 161 11.10 2.77 -14.11
CA ALA A 161 9.99 3.42 -13.42
C ALA A 161 10.29 4.90 -13.15
N GLN A 162 9.51 5.77 -13.77
CA GLN A 162 9.57 7.23 -13.62
C GLN A 162 8.41 7.69 -12.75
N VAL A 163 8.66 7.76 -11.44
CA VAL A 163 7.64 8.23 -10.48
C VAL A 163 7.33 9.70 -10.75
N GLN A 164 6.08 9.96 -11.10
CA GLN A 164 5.58 11.28 -11.41
C GLN A 164 5.42 12.09 -10.11
N ALA A 165 5.92 13.32 -10.14
CA ALA A 165 5.78 14.21 -9.00
C ALA A 165 4.30 14.57 -8.77
N ALA A 166 3.58 14.93 -9.84
CA ALA A 166 2.20 15.41 -9.77
C ALA A 166 1.28 14.43 -9.04
N GLU A 167 0.43 14.96 -8.16
CA GLU A 167 -0.60 14.16 -7.52
C GLU A 167 -1.66 13.75 -8.53
N VAL A 168 -2.21 12.56 -8.34
CA VAL A 168 -3.27 12.03 -9.21
C VAL A 168 -4.61 12.57 -8.75
N ASP A 169 -5.22 13.43 -9.57
CA ASP A 169 -6.62 13.81 -9.44
C ASP A 169 -7.48 12.86 -10.27
N ALA A 170 -8.12 11.90 -9.59
CA ALA A 170 -8.99 10.92 -10.21
C ALA A 170 -10.23 11.55 -10.86
N ALA A 171 -10.79 12.62 -10.27
CA ALA A 171 -11.97 13.29 -10.80
C ALA A 171 -11.63 13.98 -12.12
N ARG A 172 -10.50 14.69 -12.19
CA ARG A 172 -9.99 15.26 -13.46
C ARG A 172 -9.73 14.18 -14.51
N GLY A 173 -9.20 13.03 -14.09
CA GLY A 173 -9.02 11.87 -14.96
C GLY A 173 -10.33 11.36 -15.56
N ALA A 174 -11.38 11.26 -14.75
CA ALA A 174 -12.71 10.82 -15.17
C ALA A 174 -13.35 11.81 -16.17
N VAL A 175 -13.28 13.12 -15.90
CA VAL A 175 -13.79 14.16 -16.82
C VAL A 175 -13.07 14.09 -18.18
N ARG A 176 -11.74 13.98 -18.19
CA ARG A 176 -10.97 13.80 -19.43
C ARG A 176 -11.29 12.49 -20.16
N GLY A 177 -11.67 11.45 -19.42
CA GLY A 177 -12.18 10.19 -19.98
C GLY A 177 -13.52 10.38 -20.69
N ALA A 178 -14.46 11.04 -20.02
CA ALA A 178 -15.79 11.34 -20.57
C ALA A 178 -15.73 12.23 -21.82
N LEU A 179 -14.93 13.31 -21.79
CA LEU A 179 -14.78 14.21 -22.94
C LEU A 179 -14.22 13.47 -24.17
N ARG A 180 -13.21 12.60 -23.99
CA ARG A 180 -12.69 11.75 -25.07
C ARG A 180 -13.73 10.78 -25.62
N PHE A 181 -14.61 10.25 -24.77
CA PHE A 181 -15.70 9.39 -25.21
C PHE A 181 -16.74 10.15 -26.05
N LEU A 182 -16.96 11.43 -25.75
CA LEU A 182 -17.86 12.32 -26.50
C LEU A 182 -17.23 12.92 -27.76
N GLY A 183 -15.93 12.68 -28.03
CA GLY A 183 -15.21 13.28 -29.16
C GLY A 183 -14.77 14.74 -28.91
N GLU A 184 -14.92 15.24 -27.69
CA GLU A 184 -14.51 16.58 -27.29
C GLU A 184 -13.07 16.55 -26.75
N THR A 185 -12.19 17.39 -27.28
CA THR A 185 -10.83 17.51 -26.74
C THR A 185 -10.88 18.41 -25.51
N ALA A 186 -10.68 17.82 -24.33
CA ALA A 186 -10.56 18.57 -23.09
C ALA A 186 -9.32 19.48 -23.15
N ALA A 187 -9.53 20.80 -23.23
CA ALA A 187 -8.47 21.81 -23.11
C ALA A 187 -7.76 21.75 -21.74
#